data_AF-A0A8T4VVA6-F1
#
_entry.id   AF-A0A8T4VVA6-F1
#
_cell.length_a   1.000
_cell.length_b   1.000
_cell.length_c   1.000
_cell.angle_alpha   90.00
_cell.angle_beta   90.00
_cell.angle_gamma   90.00
#
_symmetry.space_group_name_H-M   'P 1'
#
loop_
_entity.id
_entity.type
_entity.pdbx_description
1 polymer ?
#
loop_
_entity_poly.entity_id
_entity_poly.type
_entity_poly.pdbx_seq_one_letter_code
_entity_poly.pdbx_strand_id
1 'polypeptide(L)'
;MKRLTISLDKKAEKIIESFGETYGLSKTAVIRKALQSLTQQEKLEKNFDVNKISVYYEFLEKKDHIILDVDHWDVFFDEIGEGSENFWNKVFEIGVEHQKEYHDKGLREVKEVLTFIEKTNWYNLNVDSEKRFTLILNLSNSG
;
A
#
# COMPACT_ATOMS: atom_id res chain seq x y z
N MET A 1 36.76 -12.25 10.93
CA MET A 1 35.86 -12.93 9.97
C MET A 1 35.60 -14.34 10.49
N LYS A 2 34.34 -14.79 10.59
CA LYS A 2 34.01 -16.18 10.96
C LYS A 2 33.67 -16.99 9.70
N ARG A 3 34.17 -18.23 9.62
CA ARG A 3 33.85 -19.15 8.52
C ARG A 3 32.59 -19.93 8.89
N LEU A 4 31.64 -20.00 7.96
CA LEU A 4 30.41 -20.77 8.09
C LEU A 4 30.36 -21.78 6.94
N THR A 5 30.11 -23.05 7.28
CA THR A 5 29.82 -24.11 6.32
C THR A 5 28.36 -24.49 6.49
N ILE A 6 27.62 -24.54 5.38
CA ILE A 6 26.19 -24.88 5.37
C ILE A 6 25.93 -25.92 4.30
N SER A 7 24.99 -26.82 4.58
CA SER A 7 24.43 -27.72 3.57
C SER A 7 23.22 -27.04 2.94
N LEU A 8 23.15 -27.03 1.61
CA LEU A 8 22.04 -26.48 0.85
C LEU A 8 21.28 -27.61 0.19
N ASP A 9 19.95 -27.50 0.15
CA ASP A 9 19.17 -28.32 -0.76
C ASP A 9 19.32 -27.80 -2.22
N LYS A 10 18.88 -28.61 -3.18
CA LYS A 10 18.97 -28.26 -4.61
C LYS A 10 18.17 -27.00 -4.97
N LYS A 11 17.12 -26.66 -4.22
CA LYS A 11 16.28 -25.50 -4.50
C LYS A 11 17.00 -24.23 -4.07
N ALA A 12 17.54 -24.21 -2.85
CA ALA A 12 18.31 -23.12 -2.30
C ALA A 12 19.59 -22.86 -3.11
N GLU A 13 20.29 -23.91 -3.54
CA GLU A 13 21.45 -23.79 -4.43
C GLU A 13 21.10 -23.07 -5.73
N LYS A 14 20.03 -23.51 -6.42
CA LYS A 14 19.56 -22.88 -7.66
C LYS A 14 19.18 -21.40 -7.48
N ILE A 15 18.53 -21.04 -6.37
CA ILE A 15 18.16 -19.65 -6.08
C ILE A 15 19.42 -18.79 -5.92
N ILE A 16 20.42 -19.28 -5.18
CA ILE A 16 21.68 -18.55 -4.96
C ILE A 16 22.43 -18.37 -6.29
N GLU A 17 22.46 -19.39 -7.14
CA GLU A 17 23.09 -19.33 -8.46
C GLU A 17 22.38 -18.33 -9.38
N SER A 18 21.05 -18.40 -9.47
CA SER A 18 20.26 -17.46 -10.28
C SER A 18 20.46 -16.00 -9.85
N PHE A 19 20.49 -15.71 -8.55
CA PHE A 19 20.82 -14.37 -8.07
C PHE A 19 22.28 -13.98 -8.29
N GLY A 20 23.20 -14.94 -8.20
CA GLY A 20 24.60 -14.73 -8.52
C GLY A 20 24.80 -14.30 -9.98
N GLU A 21 24.12 -14.97 -10.91
CA GLU A 21 24.12 -14.65 -12.34
C GLU A 21 23.45 -13.30 -12.61
N THR A 22 22.25 -13.08 -12.07
CA THR A 22 21.45 -11.87 -12.31
C THR A 22 22.16 -10.61 -11.84
N TYR A 23 22.87 -10.68 -10.71
CA TYR A 23 23.50 -9.51 -10.09
C TYR A 23 25.04 -9.48 -10.20
N GLY A 24 25.65 -10.47 -10.87
CA GLY A 24 27.11 -10.58 -10.96
C GLY A 24 27.79 -10.79 -9.60
N LEU A 25 27.16 -11.52 -8.69
CA LEU A 25 27.60 -11.69 -7.30
C LEU A 25 28.12 -13.10 -7.02
N SER A 26 29.13 -13.21 -6.13
CA SER A 26 29.54 -14.52 -5.60
C SER A 26 28.45 -15.12 -4.69
N LYS A 27 28.43 -16.45 -4.55
CA LYS A 27 27.50 -17.16 -3.65
C LYS A 27 27.50 -16.57 -2.22
N THR A 28 28.68 -16.24 -1.68
CA THR A 28 28.81 -15.60 -0.36
C THR A 28 28.24 -14.18 -0.33
N ALA A 29 28.41 -13.39 -1.40
CA ALA A 29 27.84 -12.05 -1.47
C ALA A 29 26.30 -12.10 -1.55
N VAL A 30 25.73 -13.05 -2.30
CA VAL A 30 24.28 -13.30 -2.33
C VAL A 30 23.76 -13.63 -0.94
N ILE A 31 24.40 -14.57 -0.22
CA ILE A 31 23.99 -14.94 1.15
C ILE A 31 24.05 -13.73 2.10
N ARG A 32 25.11 -12.92 2.03
CA ARG A 32 25.22 -11.70 2.86
C ARG A 32 24.10 -10.70 2.55
N LYS A 33 23.80 -10.47 1.27
CA LYS A 33 22.73 -9.57 0.84
C LYS A 33 21.37 -10.09 1.31
N ALA A 34 21.12 -11.39 1.19
CA ALA A 34 19.89 -12.03 1.69
C ALA A 34 19.74 -11.86 3.21
N LEU A 35 20.79 -12.07 4.00
CA LEU A 35 20.77 -11.84 5.45
C LEU A 35 20.46 -10.38 5.82
N GLN A 36 21.06 -9.43 5.08
CA GLN A 36 20.78 -8.01 5.28
C GLN A 36 19.33 -7.68 4.94
N SER A 37 18.79 -8.21 3.85
CA SER A 37 17.38 -8.06 3.47
C SER A 37 16.44 -8.65 4.53
N LEU A 38 16.72 -9.86 5.04
CA LEU A 38 15.93 -10.46 6.11
C LEU A 38 15.94 -9.61 7.38
N THR A 39 17.10 -9.05 7.76
CA THR A 39 17.19 -8.16 8.92
C THR A 39 16.41 -6.86 8.72
N GLN A 40 16.42 -6.30 7.50
CA GLN A 40 15.61 -5.13 7.17
C GLN A 40 14.12 -5.46 7.19
N GLN A 41 13.73 -6.61 6.66
CA GLN A 41 12.36 -7.11 6.69
C GLN A 41 11.87 -7.29 8.12
N GLU A 42 12.63 -7.93 9.01
CA GLU A 42 12.24 -8.06 10.43
C GLU A 42 12.08 -6.69 11.12
N LYS A 43 12.92 -5.71 10.79
CA LYS A 43 12.79 -4.35 11.32
C LYS A 43 11.55 -3.66 10.79
N LEU A 44 11.20 -3.87 9.52
CA LEU A 44 10.00 -3.33 8.90
C LEU A 44 8.76 -4.00 9.48
N GLU A 45 8.71 -5.33 9.58
CA GLU A 45 7.59 -6.09 10.15
C GLU A 45 7.29 -5.72 11.61
N LYS A 46 8.32 -5.42 12.41
CA LYS A 46 8.12 -4.94 13.79
C LYS A 46 7.47 -3.56 13.88
N ASN A 47 7.65 -2.73 12.85
CA ASN A 47 7.23 -1.33 12.86
C ASN A 47 6.04 -1.06 11.94
N PHE A 48 5.79 -1.93 10.97
CA PHE A 48 4.84 -1.73 9.88
C PHE A 48 4.14 -3.04 9.51
N ASP A 49 2.84 -2.93 9.24
CA ASP A 49 2.08 -4.01 8.64
C ASP A 49 2.48 -4.15 7.16
N VAL A 50 3.18 -5.25 6.84
CA VAL A 50 3.65 -5.53 5.47
C VAL A 50 2.49 -5.60 4.47
N ASN A 51 1.29 -6.01 4.91
CA ASN A 51 0.11 -6.01 4.04
C ASN A 51 -0.34 -4.60 3.68
N LYS A 52 -0.06 -3.58 4.51
CA LYS A 52 -0.32 -2.19 4.13
C LYS A 52 0.67 -1.73 3.05
N ILE A 53 1.94 -2.10 3.18
CA ILE A 53 2.97 -1.75 2.19
C ILE A 53 2.66 -2.37 0.82
N SER A 54 2.25 -3.64 0.78
CA SER A 54 1.89 -4.29 -0.48
C SER A 54 0.72 -3.58 -1.17
N VAL A 55 -0.27 -3.11 -0.41
CA VAL A 55 -1.41 -2.37 -0.97
C VAL A 55 -0.97 -1.01 -1.52
N TYR A 56 -0.10 -0.27 -0.82
CA TYR A 56 0.46 0.98 -1.37
C TYR A 56 1.26 0.73 -2.64
N TYR A 57 2.04 -0.35 -2.69
CA TYR A 57 2.76 -0.75 -3.90
C TYR A 57 1.80 -1.00 -5.07
N GLU A 58 0.73 -1.77 -4.85
CA GLU A 58 -0.28 -2.04 -5.89
C GLU A 58 -0.94 -0.76 -6.42
N PHE A 59 -1.25 0.19 -5.53
CA PHE A 59 -1.85 1.47 -5.92
C PHE A 59 -0.91 2.32 -6.79
N LEU A 60 0.38 2.34 -6.45
CA LEU A 60 1.38 3.14 -7.14
C LEU A 60 1.88 2.48 -8.43
N GLU A 61 1.92 1.15 -8.50
CA GLU A 61 2.39 0.39 -9.66
C GLU A 61 1.57 0.68 -10.92
N LYS A 62 0.25 0.80 -10.77
CA LYS A 62 -0.66 1.10 -11.88
C LYS A 62 -0.61 2.55 -12.34
N LYS A 63 0.03 3.44 -11.57
CA LYS A 63 0.08 4.91 -11.77
C LYS A 63 -1.27 5.62 -11.70
N ASP A 64 -2.32 4.94 -11.23
CA ASP A 64 -3.63 5.55 -10.98
C ASP A 64 -3.62 6.41 -9.69
N HIS A 65 -2.62 6.20 -8.83
CA HIS A 65 -2.46 6.91 -7.57
C HIS A 65 -1.10 7.63 -7.53
N ILE A 66 -1.09 8.81 -6.89
CA ILE A 66 0.12 9.58 -6.61
C ILE A 66 0.24 9.82 -5.11
N ILE A 67 1.48 9.91 -4.61
CA ILE A 67 1.74 10.42 -3.27
C ILE A 67 1.83 11.94 -3.38
N LEU A 68 0.90 12.66 -2.75
CA LEU A 68 0.87 14.11 -2.68
C LEU A 68 0.75 14.53 -1.21
N ASP A 69 1.41 15.64 -0.87
CA ASP A 69 1.29 16.26 0.45
C ASP A 69 -0.12 16.85 0.62
N VAL A 70 -0.73 16.57 1.78
CA VAL A 70 -2.13 16.90 2.09
C VAL A 70 -2.38 18.40 2.06
N ASP A 71 -1.39 19.22 2.40
CA ASP A 71 -1.52 20.68 2.39
C ASP A 71 -1.82 21.23 0.98
N HIS A 72 -1.41 20.53 -0.09
CA HIS A 72 -1.77 20.95 -1.45
C HIS A 72 -3.27 20.76 -1.72
N TRP A 73 -3.87 19.71 -1.17
CA TRP A 73 -5.29 19.46 -1.31
C TRP A 73 -6.13 20.47 -0.54
N ASP A 74 -5.69 20.87 0.65
CA ASP A 74 -6.34 21.95 1.40
C ASP A 74 -6.40 23.23 0.55
N VAL A 75 -5.28 23.60 -0.10
CA VAL A 75 -5.24 24.74 -1.03
C VAL A 75 -6.19 24.55 -2.22
N PHE A 76 -6.23 23.37 -2.83
CA PHE A 76 -7.14 23.10 -3.95
C PHE A 76 -8.61 23.18 -3.53
N PHE A 77 -8.95 22.66 -2.35
CA PHE A 77 -10.33 22.66 -1.88
C PHE A 77 -10.79 24.03 -1.37
N ASP A 78 -9.90 24.83 -0.79
CA ASP A 78 -10.20 26.23 -0.46
C ASP A 78 -10.54 27.03 -1.73
N GLU A 79 -9.75 26.86 -2.81
CA GLU A 79 -10.02 27.52 -4.10
C GLU A 79 -11.30 27.02 -4.77
N ILE A 80 -11.62 25.72 -4.66
CA ILE A 80 -12.85 25.14 -5.22
C ILE A 80 -14.09 25.58 -4.42
N GLY A 81 -13.95 25.86 -3.13
CA GLY A 81 -15.05 26.17 -2.22
C GLY A 81 -16.10 25.04 -2.18
N GLU A 82 -17.38 25.38 -2.33
CA GLU A 82 -18.47 24.39 -2.34
C GLU A 82 -18.46 23.47 -3.57
N GLY A 83 -17.73 23.83 -4.63
CA GLY A 83 -17.76 23.14 -5.91
C GLY A 83 -19.09 23.32 -6.66
N SER A 84 -19.04 23.15 -7.98
CA SER A 84 -20.25 23.19 -8.82
C SER A 84 -21.01 21.87 -8.79
N GLU A 85 -22.30 21.88 -9.13
CA GLU A 85 -23.07 20.64 -9.34
C GLU A 85 -22.40 19.70 -10.36
N ASN A 86 -21.86 20.26 -11.44
CA ASN A 86 -21.13 19.49 -12.46
C ASN A 86 -19.86 18.83 -11.90
N PHE A 87 -19.16 19.49 -10.96
CA PHE A 87 -18.03 18.89 -10.28
C PHE A 87 -18.48 17.67 -9.47
N TRP A 88 -19.53 17.81 -8.65
CA TRP A 88 -20.05 16.72 -7.83
C TRP A 88 -20.61 15.56 -8.66
N ASN A 89 -21.25 15.85 -9.79
CA ASN A 89 -21.71 14.82 -10.72
C ASN A 89 -20.53 14.00 -11.28
N LYS A 90 -19.42 14.65 -11.65
CA LYS A 90 -18.21 13.94 -12.09
C LYS A 90 -17.56 13.12 -10.98
N VAL A 91 -17.49 13.65 -9.76
CA VAL A 91 -17.00 12.90 -8.59
C VAL A 91 -17.86 11.65 -8.36
N PHE A 92 -19.18 11.77 -8.50
CA PHE A 92 -20.09 10.64 -8.40
C PHE A 92 -19.85 9.59 -9.51
N GLU A 93 -19.68 10.01 -10.76
CA GLU A 93 -19.40 9.11 -11.88
C GLU A 93 -18.10 8.30 -11.66
N ILE A 94 -17.04 8.93 -11.17
CA ILE A 94 -15.79 8.25 -10.79
C ILE A 94 -16.06 7.18 -9.71
N GLY A 95 -16.89 7.49 -8.71
CA GLY A 95 -17.29 6.52 -7.68
C GLY A 95 -18.02 5.30 -8.24
N VAL A 96 -18.88 5.49 -9.25
CA VAL A 96 -19.59 4.41 -9.94
C VAL A 96 -18.63 3.51 -10.72
N GLU A 97 -17.60 4.07 -11.34
CA GLU A 97 -16.56 3.30 -12.02
C GLU A 97 -15.76 2.45 -11.03
N HIS A 98 -15.29 3.05 -9.93
CA HIS A 98 -14.58 2.34 -8.87
C HIS A 98 -15.41 1.23 -8.22
N GLN A 99 -16.73 1.39 -8.11
CA GLN A 99 -17.62 0.34 -7.61
C GLN A 99 -17.46 -0.96 -8.40
N LYS A 100 -17.36 -0.88 -9.74
CA LYS A 100 -17.19 -2.05 -10.60
C LYS A 100 -15.85 -2.72 -10.35
N GLU A 101 -14.78 -1.93 -10.21
CA GLU A 101 -13.45 -2.46 -9.91
C GLU A 101 -13.39 -3.17 -8.56
N TYR A 102 -14.04 -2.61 -7.52
CA TYR A 102 -14.11 -3.23 -6.21
C TYR A 102 -14.90 -4.54 -6.25
N HIS A 103 -15.97 -4.57 -7.04
CA HIS A 103 -16.72 -5.79 -7.28
C HIS A 103 -15.85 -6.84 -8.01
N ASP A 104 -15.04 -6.45 -8.99
CA ASP A 104 -14.15 -7.39 -9.70
C ASP A 104 -13.00 -7.89 -8.83
N LYS A 105 -12.58 -7.09 -7.84
CA LYS A 105 -11.66 -7.50 -6.75
C LYS A 105 -12.30 -8.43 -5.71
N GLY A 106 -13.60 -8.68 -5.80
CA GLY A 106 -14.33 -9.56 -4.89
C GLY A 106 -14.79 -8.89 -3.60
N LEU A 107 -14.72 -7.56 -3.49
CA LEU A 107 -15.31 -6.82 -2.37
C LEU A 107 -16.84 -6.81 -2.55
N ARG A 108 -17.58 -7.26 -1.55
CA ARG A 108 -19.04 -7.45 -1.62
C ARG A 108 -19.77 -6.66 -0.54
N GLU A 109 -19.13 -6.44 0.60
CA GLU A 109 -19.72 -5.79 1.75
C GLU A 109 -19.22 -4.35 1.90
N VAL A 110 -20.08 -3.47 2.44
CA VAL A 110 -19.75 -2.05 2.70
C VAL A 110 -18.50 -1.93 3.55
N LYS A 111 -18.36 -2.76 4.59
CA LYS A 111 -17.18 -2.78 5.46
C LYS A 111 -15.90 -3.07 4.69
N GLU A 112 -15.93 -4.01 3.75
CA GLU A 112 -14.77 -4.40 2.94
C GLU A 112 -14.33 -3.23 2.05
N VAL A 113 -15.29 -2.58 1.40
CA VAL A 113 -15.04 -1.40 0.57
C VAL A 113 -14.48 -0.26 1.41
N LEU A 114 -15.11 0.08 2.53
CA LEU A 114 -14.65 1.17 3.40
C LEU A 114 -13.26 0.92 3.98
N THR A 115 -12.94 -0.34 4.35
CA THR A 115 -11.61 -0.74 4.84
C THR A 115 -10.57 -0.71 3.70
N PHE A 116 -10.98 -1.02 2.47
CA PHE A 116 -10.10 -0.97 1.31
C PHE A 116 -9.72 0.47 0.96
N ILE A 117 -10.71 1.36 0.85
CA ILE A 117 -10.48 2.75 0.42
C ILE A 117 -9.92 3.64 1.54
N GLU A 118 -10.03 3.25 2.82
CA GLU A 118 -9.35 3.90 3.97
C GLU A 118 -7.85 4.07 3.71
N LYS A 119 -7.23 3.08 3.03
CA LYS A 119 -5.79 3.07 2.75
C LYS A 119 -5.33 4.17 1.79
N THR A 120 -6.26 4.78 1.06
CA THR A 120 -5.98 5.87 0.10
C THR A 120 -6.86 7.09 0.34
N ASN A 121 -7.54 7.18 1.48
CA ASN A 121 -8.42 8.29 1.84
C ASN A 121 -7.94 9.04 3.08
N TRP A 122 -8.55 10.20 3.31
CA TRP A 122 -8.27 11.05 4.46
C TRP A 122 -9.13 10.74 5.66
N TYR A 123 -9.50 9.48 5.84
CA TYR A 123 -10.23 9.06 7.02
C TYR A 123 -9.62 7.78 7.60
N ASN A 124 -9.83 7.58 8.89
CA ASN A 124 -9.76 6.29 9.54
C ASN A 124 -11.19 5.75 9.73
N LEU A 125 -11.38 4.46 9.47
CA LEU A 125 -12.66 3.78 9.62
C LEU A 125 -12.83 3.33 11.06
N ASN A 126 -13.86 3.84 11.73
CA ASN A 126 -14.34 3.28 12.98
C ASN A 126 -15.58 2.42 12.71
N VAL A 127 -15.58 1.18 13.20
CA VAL A 127 -16.68 0.23 13.01
C VAL A 127 -17.50 0.16 14.29
N ASP A 128 -18.63 0.85 14.32
CA ASP A 128 -19.51 0.90 15.49
C ASP A 128 -20.39 -0.35 15.59
N SER A 129 -20.81 -0.91 14.44
CA SER A 129 -21.53 -2.19 14.35
C SER A 129 -21.43 -2.77 12.93
N GLU A 130 -22.06 -3.92 12.68
CA GLU A 130 -22.10 -4.56 11.36
C GLU A 130 -22.62 -3.64 10.24
N LYS A 131 -23.52 -2.71 10.56
CA LYS A 131 -24.16 -1.79 9.60
C LYS A 131 -23.95 -0.32 9.92
N ARG A 132 -23.07 0.00 10.88
CA ARG A 132 -22.80 1.38 11.30
C ARG A 132 -21.31 1.62 11.30
N PHE A 133 -20.91 2.61 10.51
CA PHE A 133 -19.53 2.99 10.30
C PHE A 133 -19.40 4.49 10.50
N THR A 134 -18.32 4.91 11.15
CA THR A 134 -17.96 6.31 11.31
C THR A 134 -16.64 6.54 10.58
N LEU A 135 -16.61 7.51 9.67
CA LEU A 135 -15.40 7.94 8.98
C LEU A 135 -14.81 9.10 9.77
N ILE A 136 -13.66 8.89 10.40
CA ILE A 136 -12.97 9.90 11.20
C ILE A 136 -11.95 10.56 10.29
N LEU A 137 -12.16 11.82 9.92
CA LEU A 137 -11.22 12.54 9.07
C LEU A 137 -9.84 12.69 9.76
N ASN A 138 -8.78 12.43 8.98
CA ASN A 138 -7.40 12.43 9.45
C ASN A 138 -6.78 13.84 9.44
N LEU A 139 -7.43 14.78 8.78
CA LEU A 139 -7.02 16.18 8.73
C LEU A 139 -7.70 16.92 9.88
N SER A 140 -6.89 17.39 10.82
CA SER A 140 -7.30 18.41 11.77
C SER A 140 -7.48 19.71 11.01
N ASN A 141 -8.66 20.34 11.11
CA ASN A 141 -8.93 21.68 10.58
C ASN A 141 -7.72 22.60 10.75
N SER A 142 -6.99 22.84 9.66
CA SER A 142 -5.96 23.84 9.58
C SER A 142 -6.65 25.19 9.38
N GLY A 143 -7.09 25.81 10.49
CA GLY A 143 -7.57 27.20 10.52
C GLY A 143 -9.08 27.37 10.50
#